data_AF-A0A8J7U6T4-F1
#
_entry.id   AF-A0A8J7U6T4-F1
#
_cell.length_a   1.000
_cell.length_b   1.000
_cell.length_c   1.000
_cell.angle_alpha   90.00
_cell.angle_beta   90.00
_cell.angle_gamma   90.00
#
_symmetry.space_group_name_H-M   'P 1'
#
loop_
_entity.id
_entity.type
_entity.pdbx_description
1 polymer ?
#
loop_
_entity_poly.entity_id
_entity_poly.type
_entity_poly.pdbx_seq_one_letter_code
_entity_poly.pdbx_strand_id
1 'polypeptide(L)'
;MREFGIPGAPDHELNRGPASQAIGQAAAASHLLLAHYEYRHVLQAPEHWLPQNRPDLAGERAWSAGILPENKYSSFRNDLMLGSFHPNHRAKWTAHELCHGLVGFAWKPDASLLFHATAARLSELLPVALFYFLDEVHLNRCPEHQFGGPLFGTFCAACELAAAKGPRAPRDGDARWLADGLDFVQRELDAVARTIETGRPLARPWANLDLCSDGLAYAAAQQRRLNSPVFAQYIEAFFPEQCGHHKDLQGLIDRIAEVSAALTGGAAPTPWRADRALWQSQDIGWRFLELAEDCDSDIAVQLKQAAWRLAESPDDQGLETAIDTYLALNEEFYLPEPESFFGVGYALPKGFGFDLTQIAAGLQSACPRTWELLDQERVAHAFAAADAPQRHPLGLRFAEWLAASNHEHAELAVVEAWCSHAPAADPRVLSLAGPPPAKAQFVLAPDARLIDVAQPLKKQLGLTELSLPANLPPALLAVRRDASGQVLLSECDPGPAAALRRLREGAADQAQLGLDDEHLQALIEACLITPTRWTV
;
A
#
# COMPACT_ATOMS: atom_id res chain seq x y z
N MET A 1 10.53 9.83 18.65
CA MET A 1 9.31 9.60 17.85
C MET A 1 8.27 8.99 18.79
N ARG A 2 6.97 9.22 18.54
CA ARG A 2 5.89 8.59 19.32
C ARG A 2 5.71 7.15 18.85
N GLU A 3 5.44 6.24 19.77
CA GLU A 3 5.01 4.88 19.45
C GLU A 3 3.49 4.81 19.57
N PHE A 4 2.81 4.29 18.55
CA PHE A 4 1.34 4.17 18.53
C PHE A 4 0.90 2.72 18.78
N GLY A 5 1.72 1.74 18.41
CA GLY A 5 1.44 0.32 18.65
C GLY A 5 0.25 -0.22 17.85
N ILE A 6 -0.05 0.38 16.71
CA ILE A 6 -1.13 -0.03 15.81
C ILE A 6 -0.63 -1.16 14.90
N PRO A 7 -1.22 -2.37 14.95
CA PRO A 7 -0.80 -3.46 14.08
C PRO A 7 -0.93 -3.09 12.59
N GLY A 8 0.10 -3.44 11.81
CA GLY A 8 0.12 -3.15 10.37
C GLY A 8 0.45 -1.70 10.00
N ALA A 9 0.58 -0.78 10.98
CA ALA A 9 0.85 0.63 10.74
C ALA A 9 2.25 1.02 11.24
N PRO A 10 3.23 1.29 10.36
CA PRO A 10 4.55 1.70 10.80
C PRO A 10 4.53 3.07 11.50
N ASP A 11 5.00 3.13 12.75
CA ASP A 11 4.93 4.34 13.58
C ASP A 11 5.62 5.56 12.93
N HIS A 12 6.72 5.36 12.20
CA HIS A 12 7.43 6.45 11.54
C HIS A 12 6.57 7.17 10.48
N GLU A 13 5.61 6.46 9.87
CA GLU A 13 4.68 7.05 8.90
C GLU A 13 3.64 7.94 9.59
N LEU A 14 3.22 7.57 10.81
CA LEU A 14 2.32 8.38 11.64
C LEU A 14 3.04 9.55 12.30
N ASN A 15 4.36 9.49 12.43
CA ASN A 15 5.17 10.58 12.98
C ASN A 15 5.52 11.69 11.97
N ARG A 16 5.20 11.54 10.68
CA ARG A 16 5.65 12.45 9.60
C ARG A 16 5.15 13.90 9.72
N GLY A 17 3.99 14.11 10.35
CA GLY A 17 3.33 15.41 10.46
C GLY A 17 2.32 15.46 11.61
N PRO A 18 1.89 16.65 12.05
CA PRO A 18 0.95 16.79 13.18
C PRO A 18 -0.40 16.12 12.93
N ALA A 19 -0.96 16.24 11.72
CA ALA A 19 -2.23 15.62 11.36
C ALA A 19 -2.14 14.08 11.38
N SER A 20 -1.08 13.50 10.81
CA SER A 20 -0.80 12.06 10.90
C SER A 20 -0.63 11.58 12.35
N GLN A 21 0.00 12.38 13.22
CA GLN A 21 0.12 12.03 14.63
C GLN A 21 -1.24 12.04 15.35
N ALA A 22 -2.12 13.00 15.03
CA ALA A 22 -3.47 13.05 15.58
C ALA A 22 -4.32 11.85 15.13
N ILE A 23 -4.22 11.44 13.85
CA ILE A 23 -4.83 10.19 13.36
C ILE A 23 -4.29 8.99 14.13
N GLY A 24 -2.96 8.87 14.26
CA GLY A 24 -2.36 7.75 14.98
C GLY A 24 -2.85 7.64 16.42
N GLN A 25 -2.99 8.77 17.13
CA GLN A 25 -3.52 8.77 18.50
C GLN A 25 -4.99 8.33 18.57
N ALA A 26 -5.83 8.89 17.70
CA ALA A 26 -7.25 8.56 17.68
C ALA A 26 -7.49 7.10 17.25
N ALA A 27 -6.71 6.60 16.29
CA ALA A 27 -6.79 5.24 15.79
C ALA A 27 -6.35 4.22 16.85
N ALA A 28 -5.24 4.50 17.56
CA ALA A 28 -4.80 3.67 18.69
C ALA A 28 -5.85 3.62 19.80
N ALA A 29 -6.47 4.77 20.13
CA ALA A 29 -7.55 4.83 21.12
C ALA A 29 -8.82 4.07 20.68
N SER A 30 -9.02 3.88 19.38
CA SER A 30 -10.14 3.14 18.80
C SER A 30 -9.77 1.70 18.40
N HIS A 31 -8.59 1.23 18.83
CA HIS A 31 -8.06 -0.12 18.55
C HIS A 31 -8.04 -0.51 17.07
N LEU A 32 -7.98 0.47 16.15
CA LEU A 32 -7.89 0.22 14.72
C LEU A 32 -6.58 -0.50 14.37
N LEU A 33 -6.54 -1.10 13.18
CA LEU A 33 -5.38 -1.79 12.63
C LEU A 33 -5.42 -1.76 11.10
N LEU A 34 -4.30 -2.12 10.48
CA LEU A 34 -4.19 -2.26 9.04
C LEU A 34 -3.93 -3.73 8.64
N ALA A 35 -4.65 -4.19 7.61
CA ALA A 35 -4.38 -5.45 6.94
C ALA A 35 -3.30 -5.28 5.88
N HIS A 36 -2.31 -6.16 5.84
CA HIS A 36 -1.29 -6.20 4.79
C HIS A 36 -1.92 -6.60 3.45
N TYR A 37 -2.01 -5.65 2.53
CA TYR A 37 -2.73 -5.79 1.26
C TYR A 37 -2.30 -7.01 0.45
N GLU A 38 -1.00 -7.19 0.29
CA GLU A 38 -0.43 -8.28 -0.53
C GLU A 38 -0.63 -9.66 0.11
N TYR A 39 -1.00 -9.73 1.39
CA TYR A 39 -1.15 -10.99 2.14
C TYR A 39 -2.63 -11.32 2.38
N ARG A 40 -3.52 -10.41 1.97
CA ARG A 40 -4.97 -10.55 2.07
C ARG A 40 -5.53 -11.17 0.80
N HIS A 41 -6.13 -12.33 0.91
CA HIS A 41 -6.94 -12.94 -0.13
C HIS A 41 -8.24 -12.17 -0.32
N VAL A 42 -8.52 -11.78 -1.56
CA VAL A 42 -9.84 -11.23 -1.93
C VAL A 42 -10.73 -12.37 -2.36
N LEU A 43 -11.76 -12.68 -1.56
CA LEU A 43 -12.77 -13.64 -1.97
C LEU A 43 -13.48 -13.13 -3.22
N GLN A 44 -13.81 -14.06 -4.11
CA GLN A 44 -14.65 -13.73 -5.25
C GLN A 44 -16.04 -13.36 -4.74
N ALA A 45 -16.50 -12.17 -5.09
CA ALA A 45 -17.85 -11.75 -4.78
C ALA A 45 -18.86 -12.62 -5.55
N PRO A 46 -19.97 -13.04 -4.91
CA PRO A 46 -21.06 -13.75 -5.58
C PRO A 46 -21.50 -13.05 -6.87
N GLU A 47 -21.79 -13.81 -7.92
CA GLU A 47 -22.09 -13.26 -9.25
C GLU A 47 -23.27 -12.26 -9.21
N HIS A 48 -24.29 -12.54 -8.39
CA HIS A 48 -25.45 -11.66 -8.23
C HIS A 48 -25.14 -10.35 -7.48
N TRP A 49 -23.96 -10.20 -6.88
CA TRP A 49 -23.48 -8.95 -6.30
C TRP A 49 -22.62 -8.11 -7.25
N LEU A 50 -22.06 -8.72 -8.30
CA LEU A 50 -21.23 -8.02 -9.27
C LEU A 50 -22.03 -6.91 -9.98
N PRO A 51 -21.38 -5.77 -10.29
CA PRO A 51 -22.05 -4.63 -10.89
C PRO A 51 -22.52 -4.97 -12.32
N GLN A 52 -23.77 -4.65 -12.63
CA GLN A 52 -24.33 -4.82 -13.96
C GLN A 52 -23.95 -3.67 -14.89
N ASN A 53 -23.60 -4.00 -16.14
CA ASN A 53 -23.31 -3.03 -17.20
C ASN A 53 -22.15 -2.07 -16.86
N ARG A 54 -21.25 -2.49 -15.96
CA ARG A 54 -20.06 -1.73 -15.54
C ARG A 54 -18.81 -2.62 -15.53
N PRO A 55 -18.40 -3.17 -16.69
CA PRO A 55 -17.19 -3.97 -16.78
C PRO A 55 -15.93 -3.17 -16.41
N ASP A 56 -15.99 -1.84 -16.46
CA ASP A 56 -14.93 -0.92 -16.01
C ASP A 56 -14.71 -0.93 -14.49
N LEU A 57 -15.68 -1.44 -13.71
CA LEU A 57 -15.57 -1.61 -12.27
C LEU A 57 -15.15 -3.04 -11.88
N ALA A 58 -15.23 -3.98 -12.82
CA ALA A 58 -14.67 -5.31 -12.68
C ALA A 58 -13.20 -5.28 -13.12
N GLY A 59 -12.33 -5.99 -12.41
CA GLY A 59 -10.91 -6.00 -12.75
C GLY A 59 -10.23 -7.23 -12.18
N GLU A 60 -9.49 -7.92 -13.04
CA GLU A 60 -8.65 -9.04 -12.65
C GLU A 60 -7.48 -8.54 -11.80
N ARG A 61 -7.18 -9.28 -10.74
CA ARG A 61 -6.02 -9.06 -9.89
C ARG A 61 -5.01 -10.15 -10.22
N ALA A 62 -3.94 -9.78 -10.88
CA ALA A 62 -2.85 -10.69 -11.18
C ALA A 62 -1.52 -10.04 -10.78
N TRP A 63 -0.66 -10.83 -10.15
CA TRP A 63 0.70 -10.43 -9.88
C TRP A 63 1.46 -10.18 -11.17
N SER A 64 2.15 -9.06 -11.24
CA SER A 64 3.08 -8.76 -12.32
C SER A 64 4.36 -8.19 -11.72
N ALA A 65 5.47 -8.90 -11.90
CA ALA A 65 6.78 -8.48 -11.41
C ALA A 65 6.76 -8.08 -9.92
N GLY A 66 6.09 -8.85 -9.05
CA GLY A 66 6.00 -8.56 -7.61
C GLY A 66 5.12 -7.38 -7.25
N ILE A 67 4.27 -6.90 -8.17
CA ILE A 67 3.26 -5.86 -7.92
C ILE A 67 1.88 -6.48 -8.07
N LEU A 68 1.09 -6.39 -7.00
CA LEU A 68 -0.33 -6.74 -7.03
C LEU A 68 -1.13 -5.44 -7.22
N PRO A 69 -1.75 -5.21 -8.38
CA PRO A 69 -2.54 -4.00 -8.60
C PRO A 69 -3.79 -4.00 -7.71
N GLU A 70 -4.20 -2.81 -7.27
CA GLU A 70 -5.44 -2.60 -6.58
C GLU A 70 -6.56 -2.15 -7.52
N ASN A 71 -7.66 -2.91 -7.52
CA ASN A 71 -8.92 -2.44 -8.10
C ASN A 71 -9.68 -1.61 -7.04
N LYS A 72 -9.56 -0.28 -7.16
CA LYS A 72 -10.08 0.71 -6.20
C LYS A 72 -11.48 0.39 -5.69
N TYR A 73 -12.44 0.07 -6.55
CA TYR A 73 -13.85 -0.02 -6.11
C TYR A 73 -14.31 -1.43 -5.73
N SER A 74 -13.53 -2.46 -6.07
CA SER A 74 -13.87 -3.83 -5.66
C SER A 74 -13.22 -4.21 -4.32
N SER A 75 -12.01 -3.73 -4.02
CA SER A 75 -11.35 -3.99 -2.73
C SER A 75 -11.65 -2.99 -1.63
N PHE A 76 -11.87 -1.73 -2.00
CA PHE A 76 -12.18 -0.71 -1.01
C PHE A 76 -13.59 -0.91 -0.46
N ARG A 77 -13.71 -0.95 0.87
CA ARG A 77 -14.97 -1.22 1.59
C ARG A 77 -15.10 -0.22 2.74
N ASN A 78 -15.98 0.77 2.58
CA ASN A 78 -16.32 1.70 3.66
C ASN A 78 -16.87 0.99 4.91
N ASP A 79 -17.50 -0.18 4.72
CA ASP A 79 -18.07 -1.02 5.77
C ASP A 79 -17.04 -1.94 6.46
N LEU A 80 -15.75 -1.77 6.19
CA LEU A 80 -14.65 -2.47 6.86
C LEU A 80 -13.90 -1.47 7.75
N MET A 81 -13.90 -1.69 9.06
CA MET A 81 -13.19 -0.84 10.02
C MET A 81 -11.67 -1.09 10.07
N LEU A 82 -11.16 -1.91 9.13
CA LEU A 82 -9.77 -2.25 8.95
C LEU A 82 -9.26 -1.53 7.71
N GLY A 83 -8.24 -0.69 7.87
CA GLY A 83 -7.57 -0.07 6.73
C GLY A 83 -6.61 -1.04 6.04
N SER A 84 -6.06 -0.65 4.89
CA SER A 84 -5.09 -1.45 4.16
C SER A 84 -3.68 -0.88 4.18
N PHE A 85 -2.70 -1.67 4.62
CA PHE A 85 -1.30 -1.37 4.38
C PHE A 85 -0.89 -1.89 3.00
N HIS A 86 -0.70 -0.99 2.03
CA HIS A 86 -0.23 -1.34 0.69
C HIS A 86 1.24 -0.93 0.46
N PRO A 87 2.20 -1.87 0.33
CA PRO A 87 3.63 -1.56 0.21
C PRO A 87 4.01 -0.61 -0.93
N ASN A 88 3.23 -0.58 -2.02
CA ASN A 88 3.49 0.27 -3.19
C ASN A 88 2.90 1.68 -3.08
N HIS A 89 2.18 1.99 -1.99
CA HIS A 89 1.64 3.32 -1.72
C HIS A 89 2.65 4.18 -0.93
N ARG A 90 2.43 5.49 -0.92
CA ARG A 90 3.26 6.43 -0.14
C ARG A 90 3.00 6.26 1.35
N ALA A 91 3.95 6.63 2.21
CA ALA A 91 3.81 6.49 3.66
C ALA A 91 2.58 7.25 4.24
N LYS A 92 2.14 8.34 3.62
CA LYS A 92 0.89 9.02 4.02
C LYS A 92 -0.39 8.18 3.85
N TRP A 93 -0.31 7.05 3.14
CA TRP A 93 -1.39 6.08 3.01
C TRP A 93 -1.80 5.48 4.35
N THR A 94 -0.86 5.23 5.27
CA THR A 94 -1.20 4.69 6.60
C THR A 94 -2.16 5.59 7.37
N ALA A 95 -1.88 6.90 7.42
CA ALA A 95 -2.77 7.85 8.07
C ALA A 95 -4.10 8.02 7.30
N HIS A 96 -4.07 7.95 5.97
CA HIS A 96 -5.27 7.99 5.12
C HIS A 96 -6.22 6.82 5.44
N GLU A 97 -5.72 5.60 5.47
CA GLU A 97 -6.50 4.38 5.74
C GLU A 97 -7.04 4.33 7.17
N LEU A 98 -6.24 4.74 8.16
CA LEU A 98 -6.74 4.86 9.53
C LEU A 98 -7.79 5.98 9.67
N CYS A 99 -7.70 7.04 8.85
CA CYS A 99 -8.71 8.09 8.83
C CYS A 99 -10.06 7.58 8.33
N HIS A 100 -10.08 6.65 7.35
CA HIS A 100 -11.30 5.96 6.93
C HIS A 100 -11.98 5.27 8.12
N GLY A 101 -11.22 4.46 8.88
CA GLY A 101 -11.72 3.80 10.09
C GLY A 101 -12.19 4.78 11.18
N LEU A 102 -11.60 5.98 11.29
CA LEU A 102 -12.03 6.99 12.26
C LEU A 102 -13.30 7.74 11.86
N VAL A 103 -13.53 7.92 10.55
CA VAL A 103 -14.74 8.56 10.01
C VAL A 103 -15.90 7.57 10.01
N GLY A 104 -15.64 6.32 9.63
CA GLY A 104 -16.64 5.28 9.49
C GLY A 104 -17.49 5.44 8.22
N PHE A 105 -18.68 4.86 8.23
CA PHE A 105 -19.56 4.83 7.05
C PHE A 105 -21.02 4.99 7.43
N ALA A 106 -21.85 5.41 6.46
CA ALA A 106 -23.29 5.49 6.64
C ALA A 106 -24.01 4.43 5.80
N TRP A 107 -24.94 3.74 6.46
CA TRP A 107 -25.83 2.76 5.82
C TRP A 107 -27.17 2.73 6.55
N LYS A 108 -28.25 2.47 5.82
CA LYS A 108 -29.56 2.17 6.40
C LYS A 108 -30.36 1.25 5.46
N PRO A 109 -31.35 0.51 5.98
CA PRO A 109 -32.29 -0.22 5.14
C PRO A 109 -32.95 0.70 4.11
N ASP A 110 -33.19 0.16 2.91
CA ASP A 110 -33.85 0.85 1.79
C ASP A 110 -33.19 2.17 1.36
N ALA A 111 -31.89 2.34 1.65
CA ALA A 111 -31.11 3.47 1.19
C ALA A 111 -31.07 3.51 -0.35
N SER A 112 -31.24 4.71 -0.91
CA SER A 112 -31.14 4.90 -2.36
C SER A 112 -29.68 4.83 -2.82
N LEU A 113 -29.47 4.60 -4.12
CA LEU A 113 -28.13 4.68 -4.71
C LEU A 113 -27.46 6.04 -4.45
N LEU A 114 -28.26 7.13 -4.48
CA LEU A 114 -27.77 8.47 -4.17
C LEU A 114 -27.31 8.59 -2.71
N PHE A 115 -28.00 7.94 -1.76
CA PHE A 115 -27.57 7.90 -0.37
C PHE A 115 -26.21 7.21 -0.26
N HIS A 116 -26.03 6.02 -0.84
CA HIS A 116 -24.75 5.31 -0.79
C HIS A 116 -23.63 6.07 -1.48
N ALA A 117 -23.90 6.71 -2.61
CA ALA A 117 -22.92 7.55 -3.29
C ALA A 117 -22.49 8.75 -2.44
N THR A 118 -23.45 9.38 -1.75
CA THR A 118 -23.18 10.52 -0.87
C THR A 118 -22.44 10.07 0.41
N ALA A 119 -22.80 8.91 0.97
CA ALA A 119 -22.12 8.33 2.12
C ALA A 119 -20.66 7.99 1.80
N ALA A 120 -20.40 7.36 0.64
CA ALA A 120 -19.05 7.04 0.18
C ALA A 120 -18.20 8.28 -0.12
N ARG A 121 -18.83 9.34 -0.68
CA ARG A 121 -18.19 10.64 -0.85
C ARG A 121 -17.78 11.25 0.51
N LEU A 122 -18.64 11.16 1.50
CA LEU A 122 -18.38 11.68 2.85
C LEU A 122 -17.28 10.87 3.58
N SER A 123 -17.27 9.54 3.46
CA SER A 123 -16.21 8.72 4.09
C SER A 123 -14.82 9.04 3.51
N GLU A 124 -14.73 9.35 2.22
CA GLU A 124 -13.49 9.73 1.53
C GLU A 124 -13.06 11.19 1.80
N LEU A 125 -13.98 12.05 2.23
CA LEU A 125 -13.75 13.50 2.32
C LEU A 125 -12.53 13.85 3.18
N LEU A 126 -12.53 13.42 4.43
CA LEU A 126 -11.46 13.77 5.36
C LEU A 126 -10.15 13.02 5.07
N PRO A 127 -10.14 11.72 4.71
CA PRO A 127 -8.94 11.03 4.23
C PRO A 127 -8.26 11.72 3.04
N VAL A 128 -9.03 12.25 2.08
CA VAL A 128 -8.47 13.03 0.95
C VAL A 128 -7.96 14.39 1.39
N ALA A 129 -8.72 15.09 2.25
CA ALA A 129 -8.28 16.37 2.80
C ALA A 129 -6.95 16.23 3.58
N LEU A 130 -6.83 15.14 4.36
CA LEU A 130 -5.62 14.76 5.05
C LEU A 130 -4.46 14.54 4.07
N PHE A 131 -4.68 13.70 3.05
CA PHE A 131 -3.63 13.26 2.13
C PHE A 131 -3.05 14.39 1.27
N TYR A 132 -3.87 15.36 0.84
CA TYR A 132 -3.43 16.42 -0.08
C TYR A 132 -3.14 17.77 0.59
N PHE A 133 -3.63 18.00 1.81
CA PHE A 133 -3.50 19.30 2.47
C PHE A 133 -2.99 19.18 3.91
N LEU A 134 -3.69 18.47 4.80
CA LEU A 134 -3.38 18.55 6.24
C LEU A 134 -2.07 17.84 6.60
N ASP A 135 -1.71 16.76 5.90
CA ASP A 135 -0.43 16.07 6.11
C ASP A 135 0.76 16.81 5.49
N GLU A 136 0.51 17.87 4.71
CA GLU A 136 1.54 18.75 4.16
C GLU A 136 1.99 19.82 5.16
N VAL A 137 1.16 20.09 6.18
CA VAL A 137 1.47 21.02 7.26
C VAL A 137 2.68 20.49 8.04
N HIS A 138 3.76 21.28 8.07
CA HIS A 138 5.03 20.91 8.71
C HIS A 138 5.72 19.66 8.14
N LEU A 139 5.38 19.21 6.92
CA LEU A 139 6.03 18.06 6.32
C LEU A 139 7.49 18.38 5.97
N ASN A 140 8.41 17.48 6.33
CA ASN A 140 9.78 17.52 5.87
C ASN A 140 9.88 17.05 4.42
N ARG A 141 10.54 17.84 3.57
CA ARG A 141 10.73 17.58 2.14
C ARG A 141 12.21 17.69 1.78
N CYS A 142 12.62 17.07 0.68
CA CYS A 142 13.97 17.23 0.16
C CYS A 142 14.20 18.69 -0.34
N PRO A 143 15.46 19.12 -0.52
CA PRO A 143 15.79 20.48 -0.95
C PRO A 143 15.10 20.93 -2.24
N GLU A 144 14.91 20.01 -3.20
CA GLU A 144 14.21 20.29 -4.47
C GLU A 144 12.74 20.64 -4.28
N HIS A 145 12.07 19.96 -3.33
CA HIS A 145 10.62 20.05 -3.17
C HIS A 145 10.17 20.89 -1.97
N GLN A 146 11.09 21.40 -1.14
CA GLN A 146 10.75 22.11 0.10
C GLN A 146 10.00 23.43 -0.11
N PHE A 147 10.02 23.99 -1.32
CA PHE A 147 9.29 25.20 -1.71
C PHE A 147 8.17 24.95 -2.73
N GLY A 148 7.91 23.67 -3.06
CA GLY A 148 6.90 23.26 -4.03
C GLY A 148 5.49 23.08 -3.44
N GLY A 149 4.53 22.78 -4.32
CA GLY A 149 3.18 22.34 -3.96
C GLY A 149 3.13 20.87 -3.53
N PRO A 150 1.93 20.28 -3.40
CA PRO A 150 1.83 18.88 -3.03
C PRO A 150 2.25 18.03 -4.24
N LEU A 151 2.87 16.88 -3.99
CA LEU A 151 3.26 15.98 -5.06
C LEU A 151 2.03 15.15 -5.46
N PHE A 152 1.24 15.69 -6.40
CA PHE A 152 0.08 15.02 -6.98
C PHE A 152 0.57 13.87 -7.86
N GLY A 153 0.40 12.63 -7.38
CA GLY A 153 0.78 11.43 -8.14
C GLY A 153 2.28 11.21 -8.37
N THR A 154 3.15 12.13 -7.95
CA THR A 154 4.61 11.98 -8.09
C THR A 154 5.23 11.39 -6.83
N PHE A 155 5.99 10.31 -6.98
CA PHE A 155 6.81 9.73 -5.91
C PHE A 155 8.21 10.37 -5.89
N CYS A 156 8.73 10.67 -4.69
CA CYS A 156 10.10 11.12 -4.50
C CYS A 156 10.70 10.45 -3.26
N ALA A 157 11.62 9.51 -3.46
CA ALA A 157 12.27 8.76 -2.38
C ALA A 157 12.96 9.68 -1.36
N ALA A 158 13.62 10.75 -1.83
CA ALA A 158 14.28 11.72 -0.96
C ALA A 158 13.28 12.49 -0.07
N CYS A 159 12.05 12.75 -0.55
CA CYS A 159 11.00 13.34 0.29
C CYS A 159 10.47 12.36 1.32
N GLU A 160 10.26 11.08 0.98
CA GLU A 160 9.82 10.08 1.97
C GLU A 160 10.89 9.87 3.07
N LEU A 161 12.18 9.82 2.71
CA LEU A 161 13.28 9.79 3.68
C LEU A 161 13.35 11.04 4.57
N ALA A 162 13.07 12.23 4.00
CA ALA A 162 13.00 13.46 4.77
C ALA A 162 11.82 13.45 5.76
N ALA A 163 10.64 13.03 5.29
CA ALA A 163 9.41 12.94 6.07
C ALA A 163 9.53 11.95 7.25
N ALA A 164 10.27 10.84 7.07
CA ALA A 164 10.52 9.86 8.12
C ALA A 164 11.27 10.43 9.34
N LYS A 165 11.91 11.61 9.21
CA LYS A 165 12.56 12.32 10.33
C LYS A 165 11.56 13.05 11.25
N GLY A 166 10.27 13.02 10.91
CA GLY A 166 9.19 13.69 11.63
C GLY A 166 8.89 15.09 11.08
N PRO A 167 8.08 15.89 11.79
CA PRO A 167 7.68 17.22 11.33
C PRO A 167 8.85 18.21 11.40
N ARG A 168 8.87 19.17 10.48
CA ARG A 168 9.75 20.34 10.57
C ARG A 168 9.17 21.43 11.46
N ALA A 169 10.00 22.43 11.77
CA ALA A 169 9.53 23.68 12.33
C ALA A 169 8.51 24.37 11.40
N PRO A 170 7.54 25.11 11.97
CA PRO A 170 6.62 25.96 11.21
C PRO A 170 7.36 26.96 10.31
N ARG A 171 6.78 27.25 9.14
CA ARG A 171 7.28 28.20 8.14
C ARG A 171 6.14 29.03 7.56
N ASP A 172 6.50 30.16 6.96
CA ASP A 172 5.59 30.97 6.16
C ASP A 172 5.02 30.10 5.02
N GLY A 173 3.69 30.04 4.94
CA GLY A 173 2.96 29.19 3.99
C GLY A 173 2.27 27.96 4.59
N ASP A 174 2.62 27.53 5.81
CA ASP A 174 1.93 26.40 6.47
C ASP A 174 0.43 26.68 6.71
N ALA A 175 0.11 27.94 7.03
CA ALA A 175 -1.27 28.40 7.19
C ALA A 175 -2.11 28.21 5.92
N ARG A 176 -1.49 28.25 4.74
CA ARG A 176 -2.19 28.02 3.47
C ARG A 176 -2.65 26.57 3.37
N TRP A 177 -1.81 25.58 3.70
CA TRP A 177 -2.21 24.17 3.64
C TRP A 177 -3.41 23.87 4.52
N LEU A 178 -3.40 24.42 5.73
CA LEU A 178 -4.52 24.32 6.65
C LEU A 178 -5.77 24.99 6.08
N ALA A 179 -5.66 26.21 5.56
CA ALA A 179 -6.77 26.95 5.00
C ALA A 179 -7.36 26.27 3.75
N ASP A 180 -6.51 25.82 2.82
CA ASP A 180 -6.91 25.11 1.59
C ASP A 180 -7.60 23.78 1.94
N GLY A 181 -7.10 23.05 2.94
CA GLY A 181 -7.71 21.81 3.41
C GLY A 181 -9.09 22.02 4.04
N LEU A 182 -9.25 23.05 4.88
CA LEU A 182 -10.53 23.39 5.49
C LEU A 182 -11.54 23.92 4.46
N ASP A 183 -11.10 24.73 3.50
CA ASP A 183 -11.94 25.20 2.38
C ASP A 183 -12.39 24.04 1.50
N PHE A 184 -11.50 23.07 1.21
CA PHE A 184 -11.87 21.84 0.50
C PHE A 184 -12.98 21.07 1.24
N VAL A 185 -12.82 20.84 2.55
CA VAL A 185 -13.83 20.14 3.37
C VAL A 185 -15.17 20.89 3.34
N GLN A 186 -15.16 22.21 3.57
CA GLN A 186 -16.39 22.98 3.60
C GLN A 186 -17.12 22.98 2.24
N ARG A 187 -16.40 23.16 1.13
CA ARG A 187 -17.01 23.15 -0.21
C ARG A 187 -17.66 21.80 -0.55
N GLU A 188 -17.04 20.71 -0.13
CA GLU A 188 -17.57 19.37 -0.32
C GLU A 188 -18.82 19.15 0.54
N LEU A 189 -18.82 19.59 1.81
CA LEU A 189 -20.01 19.55 2.67
C LEU A 189 -21.17 20.39 2.10
N ASP A 190 -20.89 21.59 1.58
CA ASP A 190 -21.90 22.44 0.93
C ASP A 190 -22.50 21.74 -0.30
N ALA A 191 -21.67 21.05 -1.08
CA ALA A 191 -22.11 20.29 -2.24
C ALA A 191 -22.93 19.05 -1.88
N VAL A 192 -22.58 18.38 -0.78
CA VAL A 192 -23.36 17.28 -0.20
C VAL A 192 -24.72 17.80 0.28
N ALA A 193 -24.77 18.90 1.02
CA ALA A 193 -26.03 19.50 1.46
C ALA A 193 -26.94 19.83 0.28
N ARG A 194 -26.37 20.40 -0.79
CA ARG A 194 -27.10 20.68 -2.04
C ARG A 194 -27.55 19.42 -2.77
N THR A 195 -26.75 18.35 -2.72
CA THR A 195 -27.11 17.03 -3.27
C THR A 195 -28.30 16.44 -2.54
N ILE A 196 -28.30 16.50 -1.21
CA ILE A 196 -29.40 16.05 -0.35
C ILE A 196 -30.67 16.84 -0.64
N GLU A 197 -30.58 18.18 -0.69
CA GLU A 197 -31.73 19.06 -0.91
C GLU A 197 -32.36 18.88 -2.30
N THR A 198 -31.55 18.70 -3.35
CA THR A 198 -32.04 18.62 -4.73
C THR A 198 -32.32 17.20 -5.22
N GLY A 199 -31.83 16.18 -4.51
CA GLY A 199 -31.84 14.80 -4.99
C GLY A 199 -30.98 14.56 -6.24
N ARG A 200 -30.01 15.44 -6.52
CA ARG A 200 -29.12 15.36 -7.69
C ARG A 200 -27.66 15.46 -7.26
N PRO A 201 -26.77 14.55 -7.70
CA PRO A 201 -25.34 14.67 -7.40
C PRO A 201 -24.77 16.00 -7.88
N LEU A 202 -24.08 16.73 -7.00
CA LEU A 202 -23.37 17.96 -7.33
C LEU A 202 -21.87 17.76 -7.17
N ALA A 203 -21.16 17.64 -8.28
CA ALA A 203 -19.70 17.59 -8.29
C ALA A 203 -19.08 18.97 -8.00
N ARG A 204 -17.98 18.98 -7.25
CA ARG A 204 -17.15 20.16 -6.98
C ARG A 204 -15.66 19.80 -7.13
N PRO A 205 -15.21 19.51 -8.35
CA PRO A 205 -13.84 19.03 -8.54
C PRO A 205 -12.82 20.07 -8.05
N TRP A 206 -11.78 19.58 -7.37
CA TRP A 206 -10.63 20.37 -6.96
C TRP A 206 -9.38 19.86 -7.68
N ALA A 207 -8.91 20.59 -8.68
CA ALA A 207 -7.91 20.12 -9.63
C ALA A 207 -8.33 18.78 -10.27
N ASN A 208 -7.66 17.67 -9.95
CA ASN A 208 -7.96 16.33 -10.43
C ASN A 208 -8.77 15.47 -9.43
N LEU A 209 -9.20 16.05 -8.30
CA LEU A 209 -9.97 15.35 -7.27
C LEU A 209 -11.47 15.55 -7.51
N ASP A 210 -12.22 14.46 -7.63
CA ASP A 210 -13.69 14.49 -7.76
C ASP A 210 -14.33 13.39 -6.90
N LEU A 211 -14.64 13.73 -5.64
CA LEU A 211 -15.24 12.80 -4.69
C LEU A 211 -16.69 12.43 -5.04
N CYS A 212 -17.36 13.24 -5.85
CA CYS A 212 -18.70 12.91 -6.32
C CYS A 212 -18.64 11.76 -7.33
N SER A 213 -17.67 11.79 -8.24
CA SER A 213 -17.44 10.70 -9.19
C SER A 213 -17.00 9.41 -8.48
N ASP A 214 -16.08 9.52 -7.52
CA ASP A 214 -15.63 8.39 -6.70
C ASP A 214 -16.79 7.76 -5.91
N GLY A 215 -17.63 8.57 -5.26
CA GLY A 215 -18.81 8.10 -4.53
C GLY A 215 -19.82 7.39 -5.44
N LEU A 216 -20.07 7.91 -6.65
CA LEU A 216 -20.94 7.27 -7.63
C LEU A 216 -20.37 5.93 -8.13
N ALA A 217 -19.06 5.86 -8.37
CA ALA A 217 -18.39 4.63 -8.79
C ALA A 217 -18.44 3.56 -7.70
N TYR A 218 -18.14 3.93 -6.44
CA TYR A 218 -18.27 3.03 -5.29
C TYR A 218 -19.70 2.52 -5.13
N ALA A 219 -20.69 3.41 -5.14
CA ALA A 219 -22.08 3.02 -4.97
C ALA A 219 -22.54 2.09 -6.10
N ALA A 220 -22.13 2.36 -7.36
CA ALA A 220 -22.43 1.49 -8.49
C ALA A 220 -21.76 0.10 -8.36
N ALA A 221 -20.52 0.04 -7.88
CA ALA A 221 -19.79 -1.22 -7.66
C ALA A 221 -20.44 -2.07 -6.56
N GLN A 222 -20.95 -1.43 -5.50
CA GLN A 222 -21.35 -2.09 -4.26
C GLN A 222 -22.88 -2.18 -4.08
N GLN A 223 -23.69 -1.57 -4.94
CA GLN A 223 -25.14 -1.39 -4.77
C GLN A 223 -25.87 -2.68 -4.40
N ARG A 224 -25.59 -3.78 -5.11
CA ARG A 224 -26.32 -5.05 -4.95
C ARG A 224 -26.03 -5.71 -3.61
N ARG A 225 -24.77 -5.70 -3.22
CA ARG A 225 -24.32 -6.15 -1.90
C ARG A 225 -24.92 -5.29 -0.78
N LEU A 226 -24.82 -3.96 -0.89
CA LEU A 226 -25.34 -3.02 0.12
C LEU A 226 -26.86 -3.10 0.30
N ASN A 227 -27.60 -3.54 -0.73
CA ASN A 227 -29.05 -3.77 -0.69
C ASN A 227 -29.44 -5.22 -0.38
N SER A 228 -28.47 -6.11 -0.15
CA SER A 228 -28.77 -7.52 0.13
C SER A 228 -29.32 -7.69 1.56
N PRO A 229 -30.28 -8.61 1.78
CA PRO A 229 -30.78 -8.90 3.12
C PRO A 229 -29.69 -9.37 4.09
N VAL A 230 -28.69 -10.10 3.59
CA VAL A 230 -27.58 -10.58 4.41
C VAL A 230 -26.68 -9.43 4.88
N PHE A 231 -26.50 -8.38 4.07
CA PHE A 231 -25.76 -7.20 4.48
C PHE A 231 -26.47 -6.43 5.60
N ALA A 232 -27.80 -6.35 5.56
CA ALA A 232 -28.57 -5.76 6.66
C ALA A 232 -28.37 -6.53 7.96
N GLN A 233 -28.45 -7.88 7.90
CA GLN A 233 -28.20 -8.75 9.06
C GLN A 233 -26.77 -8.60 9.60
N TYR A 234 -25.79 -8.49 8.70
CA TYR A 234 -24.39 -8.23 9.05
C TYR A 234 -24.24 -6.92 9.84
N ILE A 235 -24.83 -5.82 9.35
CA ILE A 235 -24.77 -4.53 10.03
C ILE A 235 -25.39 -4.62 11.42
N GLU A 236 -26.57 -5.23 11.55
CA GLU A 236 -27.26 -5.38 12.84
C GLU A 236 -26.48 -6.23 13.84
N ALA A 237 -25.80 -7.28 13.38
CA ALA A 237 -25.08 -8.22 14.24
C ALA A 237 -23.70 -7.70 14.67
N PHE A 238 -22.96 -7.04 13.76
CA PHE A 238 -21.55 -6.75 13.96
C PHE A 238 -21.23 -5.27 14.25
N PHE A 239 -22.19 -4.35 14.10
CA PHE A 239 -21.98 -2.92 14.36
C PHE A 239 -22.84 -2.43 15.53
N PRO A 240 -22.41 -2.66 16.78
CA PRO A 240 -23.07 -2.08 17.93
C PRO A 240 -22.95 -0.55 17.91
N GLU A 241 -23.71 0.12 18.78
CA GLU A 241 -23.69 1.58 18.85
C GLU A 241 -22.27 2.13 19.06
N GLN A 242 -21.93 3.20 18.34
CA GLN A 242 -20.62 3.87 18.42
C GLN A 242 -19.43 3.01 17.94
N CYS A 243 -19.66 2.18 16.91
CA CYS A 243 -18.62 1.34 16.27
C CYS A 243 -18.47 1.63 14.78
N GLY A 244 -18.37 2.91 14.39
CA GLY A 244 -18.08 3.32 13.00
C GLY A 244 -19.25 3.30 12.01
N HIS A 245 -20.40 2.72 12.38
CA HIS A 245 -21.61 2.77 11.56
C HIS A 245 -22.52 3.97 11.94
N HIS A 246 -22.96 4.71 10.92
CA HIS A 246 -23.92 5.81 11.03
C HIS A 246 -25.24 5.46 10.35
N LYS A 247 -26.37 5.75 11.03
CA LYS A 247 -27.72 5.47 10.53
C LYS A 247 -28.19 6.45 9.44
N ASP A 248 -27.52 7.59 9.31
CA ASP A 248 -27.82 8.62 8.32
C ASP A 248 -26.56 9.43 7.95
N LEU A 249 -26.71 10.34 6.97
CA LEU A 249 -25.61 11.18 6.51
C LEU A 249 -25.24 12.26 7.52
N GLN A 250 -26.15 12.67 8.41
CA GLN A 250 -25.86 13.72 9.38
C GLN A 250 -24.89 13.21 10.46
N GLY A 251 -25.10 12.00 10.98
CA GLY A 251 -24.15 11.39 11.92
C GLY A 251 -22.74 11.28 11.35
N LEU A 252 -22.63 10.95 10.06
CA LEU A 252 -21.34 10.91 9.36
C LEU A 252 -20.73 12.31 9.20
N ILE A 253 -21.53 13.34 8.87
CA ILE A 253 -21.08 14.74 8.80
C ILE A 253 -20.59 15.23 10.17
N ASP A 254 -21.33 14.94 11.24
CA ASP A 254 -20.97 15.30 12.61
C ASP A 254 -19.64 14.65 13.01
N ARG A 255 -19.45 13.38 12.65
CA ARG A 255 -18.20 12.67 12.87
C ARG A 255 -17.03 13.27 12.09
N ILE A 256 -17.24 13.65 10.82
CA ILE A 256 -16.22 14.34 10.02
C ILE A 256 -15.80 15.65 10.71
N ALA A 257 -16.75 16.43 11.23
CA ALA A 257 -16.45 17.66 11.96
C ALA A 257 -15.63 17.39 13.23
N GLU A 258 -15.99 16.35 13.99
CA GLU A 258 -15.27 15.93 15.20
C GLU A 258 -13.82 15.50 14.88
N VAL A 259 -13.61 14.64 13.88
CA VAL A 259 -12.26 14.19 13.49
C VAL A 259 -11.46 15.35 12.89
N SER A 260 -12.09 16.21 12.07
CA SER A 260 -11.44 17.41 11.50
C SER A 260 -10.94 18.38 12.59
N ALA A 261 -11.70 18.56 13.67
CA ALA A 261 -11.27 19.37 14.82
C ALA A 261 -9.96 18.83 15.41
N ALA A 262 -9.83 17.51 15.58
CA ALA A 262 -8.60 16.90 16.10
C ALA A 262 -7.39 17.12 15.19
N LEU A 263 -7.58 17.03 13.87
CA LEU A 263 -6.50 17.26 12.89
C LEU A 263 -5.99 18.70 12.85
N THR A 264 -6.81 19.64 13.31
CA THR A 264 -6.52 21.07 13.30
C THR A 264 -6.15 21.63 14.67
N GLY A 265 -5.81 20.75 15.62
CA GLY A 265 -5.33 21.10 16.96
C GLY A 265 -6.43 21.27 18.01
N GLY A 266 -7.66 20.88 17.71
CA GLY A 266 -8.78 20.79 18.63
C GLY A 266 -8.76 19.55 19.52
N ALA A 267 -9.91 19.24 20.12
CA ALA A 267 -10.07 18.06 20.97
C ALA A 267 -9.93 16.76 20.16
N ALA A 268 -9.38 15.72 20.80
CA ALA A 268 -9.36 14.38 20.23
C ALA A 268 -10.80 13.88 20.00
N PRO A 269 -11.03 13.10 18.92
CA PRO A 269 -12.36 12.57 18.68
C PRO A 269 -12.69 11.49 19.72
N THR A 270 -13.97 11.31 19.98
CA THR A 270 -14.49 10.22 20.81
C THR A 270 -14.03 8.89 20.22
N PRO A 271 -13.31 8.05 20.98
CA PRO A 271 -12.88 6.74 20.49
C PRO A 271 -14.09 5.83 20.21
N TRP A 272 -13.93 4.92 19.27
CA TRP A 272 -14.95 3.88 19.04
C TRP A 272 -15.04 2.91 20.23
N ARG A 273 -16.24 2.41 20.50
CA ARG A 273 -16.50 1.44 21.57
C ARG A 273 -16.24 0.00 21.10
N ALA A 274 -15.01 -0.23 20.67
CA ALA A 274 -14.60 -1.48 20.07
C ALA A 274 -13.18 -1.83 20.47
N ASP A 275 -12.84 -3.11 20.37
CA ASP A 275 -11.48 -3.60 20.48
C ASP A 275 -11.05 -4.26 19.17
N ARG A 276 -9.82 -4.80 19.16
CA ARG A 276 -9.26 -5.47 18.00
C ARG A 276 -10.07 -6.71 17.59
N ALA A 277 -10.51 -7.51 18.56
CA ALA A 277 -11.19 -8.76 18.28
C ALA A 277 -12.56 -8.50 17.63
N LEU A 278 -13.24 -7.42 18.00
CA LEU A 278 -14.47 -6.99 17.32
C LEU A 278 -14.21 -6.63 15.85
N TRP A 279 -13.16 -5.85 15.55
CA TRP A 279 -12.81 -5.50 14.16
C TRP A 279 -12.42 -6.70 13.31
N GLN A 280 -11.70 -7.67 13.89
CA GLN A 280 -11.37 -8.92 13.22
C GLN A 280 -12.62 -9.79 13.01
N SER A 281 -13.52 -9.81 13.99
CA SER A 281 -14.78 -10.56 13.94
C SER A 281 -15.71 -10.02 12.86
N GLN A 282 -15.78 -8.70 12.68
CA GLN A 282 -16.48 -8.05 11.56
C GLN A 282 -15.99 -8.54 10.20
N ASP A 283 -14.68 -8.51 9.99
CA ASP A 283 -14.05 -8.94 8.74
C ASP A 283 -14.31 -10.43 8.45
N ILE A 284 -14.04 -11.30 9.43
CA ILE A 284 -14.25 -12.75 9.31
C ILE A 284 -15.74 -13.08 9.15
N GLY A 285 -16.60 -12.46 9.95
CA GLY A 285 -18.04 -12.60 9.84
C GLY A 285 -18.54 -12.26 8.44
N TRP A 286 -18.08 -11.14 7.87
CA TRP A 286 -18.43 -10.78 6.50
C TRP A 286 -17.98 -11.83 5.48
N ARG A 287 -16.76 -12.38 5.62
CA ARG A 287 -16.24 -13.42 4.72
C ARG A 287 -17.09 -14.70 4.75
N PHE A 288 -17.56 -15.13 5.92
CA PHE A 288 -18.51 -16.25 6.04
C PHE A 288 -19.81 -15.97 5.29
N LEU A 289 -20.36 -14.77 5.46
CA LEU A 289 -21.63 -14.38 4.85
C LEU A 289 -21.51 -14.22 3.33
N GLU A 290 -20.40 -13.69 2.84
CA GLU A 290 -20.09 -13.59 1.42
C GLU A 290 -20.00 -14.97 0.77
N LEU A 291 -19.26 -15.90 1.38
CA LEU A 291 -19.17 -17.28 0.89
C LEU A 291 -20.52 -18.02 0.97
N ALA A 292 -21.30 -17.79 2.02
CA ALA A 292 -22.62 -18.39 2.18
C ALA A 292 -23.61 -18.01 1.08
N GLU A 293 -23.44 -16.86 0.43
CA GLU A 293 -24.30 -16.41 -0.67
C GLU A 293 -23.95 -17.08 -2.01
N ASP A 294 -22.79 -17.72 -2.11
CA ASP A 294 -22.34 -18.46 -3.28
C ASP A 294 -22.44 -19.99 -3.10
N CYS A 295 -22.91 -20.45 -1.94
CA CYS A 295 -23.00 -21.87 -1.57
C CYS A 295 -24.44 -22.41 -1.61
N ASP A 296 -24.57 -23.74 -1.75
CA ASP A 296 -25.84 -24.47 -1.61
C ASP A 296 -26.46 -24.31 -0.20
N SER A 297 -27.78 -24.54 -0.10
CA SER A 297 -28.58 -24.18 1.09
C SER A 297 -28.05 -24.73 2.41
N ASP A 298 -27.59 -25.97 2.45
CA ASP A 298 -27.21 -26.63 3.70
C ASP A 298 -25.86 -26.11 4.21
N ILE A 299 -24.91 -25.86 3.30
CA ILE A 299 -23.61 -25.25 3.60
C ILE A 299 -23.81 -23.79 3.98
N ALA A 300 -24.60 -23.05 3.20
CA ALA A 300 -24.89 -21.64 3.44
C ALA A 300 -25.49 -21.40 4.84
N VAL A 301 -26.38 -22.29 5.30
CA VAL A 301 -26.94 -22.22 6.66
C VAL A 301 -25.85 -22.37 7.72
N GLN A 302 -24.93 -23.33 7.55
CA GLN A 302 -23.85 -23.56 8.51
C GLN A 302 -22.82 -22.42 8.55
N LEU A 303 -22.47 -21.86 7.39
CA LEU A 303 -21.59 -20.68 7.30
C LEU A 303 -22.24 -19.45 7.95
N LYS A 304 -23.54 -19.21 7.72
CA LYS A 304 -24.30 -18.14 8.39
C LYS A 304 -24.33 -18.34 9.90
N GLN A 305 -24.58 -19.57 10.38
CA GLN A 305 -24.53 -19.89 11.80
C GLN A 305 -23.15 -19.63 12.41
N ALA A 306 -22.07 -19.95 11.70
CA ALA A 306 -20.71 -19.64 12.14
C ALA A 306 -20.50 -18.12 12.30
N ALA A 307 -20.93 -17.32 11.31
CA ALA A 307 -20.88 -15.86 11.38
C ALA A 307 -21.68 -15.30 12.57
N TRP A 308 -22.89 -15.79 12.80
CA TRP A 308 -23.74 -15.27 13.88
C TRP A 308 -23.25 -15.64 15.27
N ARG A 309 -22.70 -16.85 15.46
CA ARG A 309 -22.02 -17.21 16.71
C ARG A 309 -20.79 -16.34 16.97
N LEU A 310 -20.05 -15.97 15.92
CA LEU A 310 -18.94 -15.04 16.04
C LEU A 310 -19.41 -13.63 16.45
N ALA A 311 -20.54 -13.15 15.91
CA ALA A 311 -21.12 -11.88 16.33
C ALA A 311 -21.57 -11.88 17.81
N GLU A 312 -22.05 -13.01 18.31
CA GLU A 312 -22.44 -13.19 19.73
C GLU A 312 -21.24 -13.25 20.68
N SER A 313 -20.05 -13.57 20.18
CA SER A 313 -18.82 -13.67 20.97
C SER A 313 -17.62 -13.12 20.18
N PRO A 314 -17.54 -11.79 19.96
CA PRO A 314 -16.53 -11.17 19.10
C PRO A 314 -15.19 -11.00 19.85
N ASP A 315 -14.66 -12.10 20.37
CA ASP A 315 -13.40 -12.19 21.13
C ASP A 315 -12.44 -13.23 20.51
N ASP A 316 -11.24 -13.37 21.08
CA ASP A 316 -10.23 -14.32 20.59
C ASP A 316 -10.75 -15.78 20.59
N GLN A 317 -11.58 -16.15 21.57
CA GLN A 317 -12.16 -17.51 21.65
C GLN A 317 -13.23 -17.73 20.59
N GLY A 318 -14.04 -16.71 20.30
CA GLY A 318 -14.99 -16.71 19.20
C GLY A 318 -14.30 -16.85 17.85
N LEU A 319 -13.20 -16.12 17.63
CA LEU A 319 -12.37 -16.25 16.42
C LEU A 319 -11.79 -17.67 16.28
N GLU A 320 -11.24 -18.25 17.35
CA GLU A 320 -10.77 -19.65 17.34
C GLU A 320 -11.90 -20.64 17.00
N THR A 321 -13.08 -20.44 17.58
CA THR A 321 -14.25 -21.30 17.35
C THR A 321 -14.76 -21.18 15.92
N ALA A 322 -14.72 -19.97 15.34
CA ALA A 322 -15.09 -19.73 13.95
C ALA A 322 -14.10 -20.43 13.00
N ILE A 323 -12.80 -20.38 13.29
CA ILE A 323 -11.77 -21.13 12.56
C ILE A 323 -12.04 -22.63 12.61
N ASP A 324 -12.25 -23.20 13.81
CA ASP A 324 -12.55 -24.64 13.96
C ASP A 324 -13.82 -25.06 13.23
N THR A 325 -14.85 -24.21 13.27
CA THR A 325 -16.09 -24.46 12.54
C THR A 325 -15.82 -24.52 11.03
N TYR A 326 -15.05 -23.57 10.49
CA TYR A 326 -14.74 -23.58 9.06
C TYR A 326 -13.90 -24.80 8.66
N LEU A 327 -12.90 -25.17 9.47
CA LEU A 327 -12.09 -26.36 9.22
C LEU A 327 -12.94 -27.63 9.16
N ALA A 328 -13.85 -27.82 10.12
CA ALA A 328 -14.77 -28.95 10.10
C ALA A 328 -15.69 -28.95 8.86
N LEU A 329 -16.18 -27.77 8.45
CA LEU A 329 -16.98 -27.64 7.22
C LEU A 329 -16.14 -27.95 5.96
N ASN A 330 -14.88 -27.53 5.92
CA ASN A 330 -13.99 -27.78 4.78
C ASN A 330 -13.61 -29.27 4.65
N GLU A 331 -13.56 -30.03 5.76
CA GLU A 331 -13.41 -31.49 5.72
C GLU A 331 -14.62 -32.22 5.11
N GLU A 332 -15.82 -31.64 5.25
CA GLU A 332 -17.07 -32.24 4.78
C GLU A 332 -17.52 -31.74 3.40
N PHE A 333 -17.17 -30.51 3.05
CA PHE A 333 -17.68 -29.80 1.88
C PHE A 333 -16.54 -29.21 1.03
N TYR A 334 -16.80 -29.06 -0.27
CA TYR A 334 -15.88 -28.35 -1.16
C TYR A 334 -16.01 -26.84 -0.94
N LEU A 335 -15.10 -26.30 -0.13
CA LEU A 335 -14.99 -24.88 0.20
C LEU A 335 -13.60 -24.36 -0.17
N PRO A 336 -13.39 -23.04 -0.27
CA PRO A 336 -12.04 -22.48 -0.41
C PRO A 336 -11.10 -22.99 0.68
N GLU A 337 -9.84 -23.20 0.32
CA GLU A 337 -8.81 -23.63 1.28
C GLU A 337 -8.78 -22.70 2.50
N PRO A 338 -8.68 -23.24 3.73
CA PRO A 338 -8.68 -22.44 4.96
C PRO A 338 -7.64 -21.32 4.97
N GLU A 339 -6.45 -21.55 4.42
CA GLU A 339 -5.39 -20.54 4.32
C GLU A 339 -5.80 -19.33 3.48
N SER A 340 -6.52 -19.55 2.38
CA SER A 340 -7.06 -18.49 1.53
C SER A 340 -8.26 -17.82 2.20
N PHE A 341 -9.16 -18.60 2.80
CA PHE A 341 -10.33 -18.05 3.49
C PHE A 341 -9.93 -17.18 4.70
N PHE A 342 -8.95 -17.59 5.50
CA PHE A 342 -8.44 -16.83 6.64
C PHE A 342 -7.20 -15.97 6.31
N GLY A 343 -6.83 -15.87 5.04
CA GLY A 343 -5.79 -14.95 4.55
C GLY A 343 -6.30 -13.51 4.56
N VAL A 344 -6.38 -12.88 5.73
CA VAL A 344 -6.98 -11.54 5.92
C VAL A 344 -5.97 -10.40 5.93
N GLY A 345 -4.67 -10.70 5.93
CA GLY A 345 -3.57 -9.75 5.94
C GLY A 345 -3.10 -9.34 7.34
N TYR A 346 -3.56 -10.01 8.39
CA TYR A 346 -3.12 -9.80 9.77
C TYR A 346 -3.20 -11.12 10.53
N ALA A 347 -2.40 -11.26 11.59
CA ALA A 347 -2.35 -12.50 12.36
C ALA A 347 -3.71 -12.85 13.00
N LEU A 348 -4.10 -14.10 12.87
CA LEU A 348 -5.24 -14.73 13.51
C LEU A 348 -4.78 -15.88 14.42
N PRO A 349 -5.66 -16.40 15.29
CA PRO A 349 -5.37 -17.60 16.06
C PRO A 349 -4.98 -18.80 15.17
N LYS A 350 -4.32 -19.79 15.78
CA LYS A 350 -3.88 -21.05 15.13
C LYS A 350 -2.92 -20.89 13.95
N GLY A 351 -2.28 -19.73 13.82
CA GLY A 351 -1.30 -19.46 12.76
C GLY A 351 -1.90 -19.05 11.42
N PHE A 352 -3.22 -18.82 11.35
CA PHE A 352 -3.86 -18.22 10.18
C PHE A 352 -3.60 -16.70 10.10
N GLY A 353 -4.07 -16.09 9.02
CA GLY A 353 -4.03 -14.64 8.83
C GLY A 353 -3.43 -14.18 7.52
N PHE A 354 -2.66 -15.03 6.85
CA PHE A 354 -1.91 -14.69 5.64
C PHE A 354 -2.15 -15.72 4.54
N ASP A 355 -2.46 -15.23 3.33
CA ASP A 355 -2.59 -16.09 2.14
C ASP A 355 -1.21 -16.37 1.55
N LEU A 356 -0.68 -17.55 1.89
CA LEU A 356 0.63 -18.00 1.43
C LEU A 356 0.66 -18.34 -0.06
N THR A 357 -0.47 -18.72 -0.64
CA THR A 357 -0.59 -18.96 -2.09
C THR A 357 -0.45 -17.64 -2.85
N GLN A 358 -1.10 -16.58 -2.36
CA GLN A 358 -0.97 -15.23 -2.92
C GLN A 358 0.46 -14.71 -2.79
N ILE A 359 1.13 -14.93 -1.66
CA ILE A 359 2.54 -14.55 -1.47
C ILE A 359 3.43 -15.33 -2.43
N ALA A 360 3.26 -16.65 -2.53
CA ALA A 360 4.02 -17.50 -3.45
C ALA A 360 3.88 -17.04 -4.91
N ALA A 361 2.66 -16.71 -5.35
CA ALA A 361 2.41 -16.17 -6.69
C ALA A 361 3.14 -14.82 -6.91
N GLY A 362 3.15 -13.96 -5.89
CA GLY A 362 3.91 -12.71 -5.92
C GLY A 362 5.41 -12.92 -6.03
N LEU A 363 5.98 -13.81 -5.22
CA LEU A 363 7.40 -14.16 -5.24
C LEU A 363 7.82 -14.80 -6.56
N GLN A 364 7.02 -15.72 -7.08
CA GLN A 364 7.23 -16.33 -8.39
C GLN A 364 7.24 -15.27 -9.50
N SER A 365 6.35 -14.27 -9.43
CA SER A 365 6.31 -13.20 -10.43
C SER A 365 7.52 -12.26 -10.34
N ALA A 366 8.09 -12.06 -9.15
CA ALA A 366 9.16 -11.09 -8.91
C ALA A 366 10.57 -11.68 -9.09
N CYS A 367 10.76 -12.92 -8.61
CA CYS A 367 12.03 -13.65 -8.54
C CYS A 367 11.85 -15.10 -9.02
N PRO A 368 11.42 -15.33 -10.27
CA PRO A 368 10.99 -16.65 -10.75
C PRO A 368 12.07 -17.72 -10.62
N ARG A 369 13.32 -17.43 -11.00
CA ARG A 369 14.40 -18.44 -10.97
C ARG A 369 14.81 -18.74 -9.54
N THR A 370 14.91 -17.72 -8.69
CA THR A 370 15.16 -17.92 -7.26
C THR A 370 14.07 -18.78 -6.66
N TRP A 371 12.80 -18.49 -6.96
CA TRP A 371 11.65 -19.23 -6.42
C TRP A 371 11.65 -20.71 -6.82
N GLU A 372 12.05 -21.05 -8.04
CA GLU A 372 12.17 -22.43 -8.52
C GLU A 372 13.27 -23.23 -7.80
N LEU A 373 14.27 -22.57 -7.22
CA LEU A 373 15.40 -23.21 -6.55
C LEU A 373 15.17 -23.42 -5.05
N LEU A 374 14.06 -22.92 -4.50
CA LEU A 374 13.78 -22.93 -3.07
C LEU A 374 12.75 -24.00 -2.68
N ASP A 375 12.75 -24.35 -1.39
CA ASP A 375 11.63 -25.03 -0.75
C ASP A 375 10.48 -24.03 -0.57
N GLN A 376 9.64 -23.94 -1.59
CA GLN A 376 8.62 -22.89 -1.76
C GLN A 376 7.67 -22.77 -0.57
N GLU A 377 7.17 -23.89 -0.05
CA GLU A 377 6.25 -23.92 1.08
C GLU A 377 6.95 -23.39 2.35
N ARG A 378 8.10 -23.98 2.70
CA ARG A 378 8.85 -23.58 3.89
C ARG A 378 9.27 -22.11 3.83
N VAL A 379 9.70 -21.66 2.66
CA VAL A 379 10.14 -20.29 2.44
C VAL A 379 8.98 -19.30 2.50
N ALA A 380 7.83 -19.60 1.88
CA ALA A 380 6.65 -18.74 1.96
C ALA A 380 6.23 -18.50 3.41
N HIS A 381 6.13 -19.57 4.21
CA HIS A 381 5.82 -19.47 5.64
C HIS A 381 6.84 -18.63 6.41
N ALA A 382 8.14 -18.94 6.24
CA ALA A 382 9.19 -18.27 6.99
C ALA A 382 9.33 -16.79 6.61
N PHE A 383 9.13 -16.45 5.34
CA PHE A 383 9.13 -15.07 4.86
C PHE A 383 7.90 -14.32 5.37
N ALA A 384 6.68 -14.87 5.22
CA ALA A 384 5.45 -14.22 5.68
C ALA A 384 5.47 -13.92 7.20
N ALA A 385 6.07 -14.81 7.99
CA ALA A 385 6.24 -14.61 9.44
C ALA A 385 7.27 -13.53 9.81
N ALA A 386 8.22 -13.23 8.91
CA ALA A 386 9.32 -12.31 9.16
C ALA A 386 9.16 -10.94 8.47
N ASP A 387 8.37 -10.84 7.40
CA ASP A 387 8.17 -9.61 6.64
C ASP A 387 7.33 -8.60 7.44
N ALA A 388 8.00 -7.58 7.96
CA ALA A 388 7.34 -6.48 8.63
C ALA A 388 6.76 -5.48 7.61
N PRO A 389 5.68 -4.75 7.94
CA PRO A 389 5.14 -3.72 7.06
C PRO A 389 6.19 -2.67 6.67
N GLN A 390 6.57 -2.63 5.39
CA GLN A 390 7.53 -1.69 4.83
C GLN A 390 7.18 -1.29 3.39
N ARG A 391 7.49 -0.04 2.99
CA ARG A 391 7.15 0.52 1.66
C ARG A 391 8.17 0.12 0.60
N HIS A 392 8.38 -1.18 0.47
CA HIS A 392 9.32 -1.78 -0.46
C HIS A 392 8.57 -2.83 -1.28
N PRO A 393 8.84 -2.95 -2.59
CA PRO A 393 8.23 -4.00 -3.41
C PRO A 393 8.54 -5.42 -2.90
N LEU A 394 7.61 -6.35 -3.06
CA LEU A 394 7.68 -7.71 -2.51
C LEU A 394 9.00 -8.42 -2.83
N GLY A 395 9.46 -8.38 -4.09
CA GLY A 395 10.70 -9.04 -4.50
C GLY A 395 11.94 -8.49 -3.77
N LEU A 396 11.99 -7.18 -3.50
CA LEU A 396 13.11 -6.56 -2.78
C LEU A 396 13.10 -6.95 -1.31
N ARG A 397 11.93 -6.93 -0.66
CA ARG A 397 11.78 -7.40 0.73
C ARG A 397 12.22 -8.85 0.89
N PHE A 398 11.82 -9.69 -0.06
CA PHE A 398 12.21 -11.09 -0.10
C PHE A 398 13.71 -11.30 -0.30
N ALA A 399 14.33 -10.57 -1.22
CA ALA A 399 15.77 -10.62 -1.45
C ALA A 399 16.57 -10.15 -0.22
N GLU A 400 16.11 -9.10 0.46
CA GLU A 400 16.69 -8.61 1.73
C GLU A 400 16.59 -9.67 2.83
N TRP A 401 15.45 -10.33 2.98
CA TRP A 401 15.26 -11.43 3.93
C TRP A 401 16.15 -12.65 3.64
N LEU A 402 16.29 -13.05 2.37
CA LEU A 402 17.22 -14.12 1.97
C LEU A 402 18.68 -13.73 2.25
N ALA A 403 19.06 -12.49 1.99
CA ALA A 403 20.40 -11.98 2.28
C ALA A 403 20.68 -11.98 3.79
N ALA A 404 19.71 -11.56 4.62
CA ALA A 404 19.83 -11.56 6.08
C ALA A 404 19.98 -12.98 6.66
N SER A 405 19.42 -13.99 6.00
CA SER A 405 19.58 -15.41 6.38
C SER A 405 20.82 -16.07 5.78
N ASN A 406 21.64 -15.34 5.02
CA ASN A 406 22.78 -15.86 4.26
C ASN A 406 22.41 -17.05 3.35
N HIS A 407 21.23 -17.01 2.74
CA HIS A 407 20.80 -18.07 1.83
C HIS A 407 21.68 -18.11 0.57
N GLU A 408 21.98 -19.30 0.05
CA GLU A 408 22.87 -19.48 -1.11
C GLU A 408 22.37 -18.84 -2.42
N HIS A 409 21.07 -18.51 -2.48
CA HIS A 409 20.41 -17.89 -3.62
C HIS A 409 20.09 -16.40 -3.39
N ALA A 410 20.55 -15.81 -2.29
CA ALA A 410 20.28 -14.40 -1.97
C ALA A 410 20.77 -13.44 -3.06
N GLU A 411 21.97 -13.66 -3.62
CA GLU A 411 22.50 -12.80 -4.68
C GLU A 411 21.63 -12.86 -5.96
N LEU A 412 21.13 -14.04 -6.33
CA LEU A 412 20.21 -14.19 -7.48
C LEU A 412 18.91 -13.44 -7.22
N ALA A 413 18.34 -13.58 -6.02
CA ALA A 413 17.13 -12.89 -5.60
C ALA A 413 17.28 -11.38 -5.73
N VAL A 414 18.41 -10.82 -5.29
CA VAL A 414 18.70 -9.38 -5.40
C VAL A 414 18.74 -8.93 -6.86
N VAL A 415 19.38 -9.72 -7.75
CA VAL A 415 19.41 -9.40 -9.19
C VAL A 415 18.01 -9.42 -9.79
N GLU A 416 17.24 -10.48 -9.57
CA GLU A 416 15.88 -10.60 -10.11
C GLU A 416 14.95 -9.51 -9.58
N ALA A 417 14.99 -9.24 -8.27
CA ALA A 417 14.18 -8.21 -7.64
C ALA A 417 14.46 -6.81 -8.21
N TRP A 418 15.74 -6.45 -8.41
CA TRP A 418 16.09 -5.17 -9.05
C TRP A 418 15.73 -5.13 -10.53
N CYS A 419 15.79 -6.25 -11.25
CA CYS A 419 15.29 -6.31 -12.63
C CYS A 419 13.77 -6.08 -12.68
N SER A 420 12.99 -6.68 -11.77
CA SER A 420 11.54 -6.50 -11.68
C SER A 420 11.17 -5.06 -11.26
N HIS A 421 11.91 -4.48 -10.33
CA HIS A 421 11.61 -3.19 -9.71
C HIS A 421 12.63 -2.09 -10.03
N ALA A 422 13.25 -2.16 -11.20
CA ALA A 422 14.18 -1.13 -11.65
C ALA A 422 13.47 0.25 -11.59
N PRO A 423 14.07 1.29 -10.99
CA PRO A 423 13.47 2.61 -10.94
C PRO A 423 13.14 3.15 -12.33
N ALA A 424 12.11 4.00 -12.41
CA ALA A 424 11.86 4.77 -13.63
C ALA A 424 13.09 5.63 -13.97
N ALA A 425 13.41 5.73 -15.25
CA ALA A 425 14.56 6.50 -15.69
C ALA A 425 14.39 7.98 -15.31
N ASP A 426 15.44 8.63 -14.78
CA ASP A 426 15.36 10.05 -14.45
C ASP A 426 15.34 10.85 -15.77
N PRO A 427 14.24 11.57 -16.09
CA PRO A 427 14.12 12.28 -17.36
C PRO A 427 15.19 13.37 -17.52
N ARG A 428 15.73 13.90 -16.42
CA ARG A 428 16.82 14.89 -16.46
C ARG A 428 18.12 14.24 -16.85
N VAL A 429 18.45 13.09 -16.27
CA VAL A 429 19.66 12.34 -16.62
C VAL A 429 19.59 11.96 -18.10
N LEU A 430 18.45 11.45 -18.57
CA LEU A 430 18.24 11.14 -19.98
C LEU A 430 18.36 12.37 -20.89
N SER A 431 17.75 13.50 -20.51
CA SER A 431 17.74 14.72 -21.34
C SER A 431 19.06 15.47 -21.36
N LEU A 432 19.88 15.30 -20.33
CA LEU A 432 21.17 15.96 -20.15
C LEU A 432 22.35 15.04 -20.46
N ALA A 433 22.11 13.81 -20.93
CA ALA A 433 23.14 12.87 -21.36
C ALA A 433 23.92 13.45 -22.55
N GLY A 434 24.96 14.22 -22.25
CA GLY A 434 25.82 14.90 -23.20
C GLY A 434 27.19 15.18 -22.58
N PRO A 435 28.10 15.84 -23.34
CA PRO A 435 29.46 16.08 -22.87
C PRO A 435 29.45 16.85 -21.54
N PRO A 436 30.08 16.31 -20.47
CA PRO A 436 30.07 16.97 -19.18
C PRO A 436 30.89 18.27 -19.23
N PRO A 437 30.57 19.27 -18.40
CA PRO A 437 31.40 20.46 -18.29
C PRO A 437 32.81 20.11 -17.80
N ALA A 438 33.82 20.88 -18.21
CA ALA A 438 35.19 20.68 -17.77
C ALA A 438 35.28 20.68 -16.23
N LYS A 439 36.00 19.69 -15.66
CA LYS A 439 36.15 19.47 -14.21
C LYS A 439 34.82 19.19 -13.49
N ALA A 440 33.89 18.50 -14.14
CA ALA A 440 32.68 18.01 -13.48
C ALA A 440 33.02 17.02 -12.35
N GLN A 441 32.25 17.09 -11.27
CA GLN A 441 32.12 16.00 -10.31
C GLN A 441 30.89 15.18 -10.67
N PHE A 442 31.01 13.87 -10.59
CA PHE A 442 29.98 12.90 -10.94
C PHE A 442 29.42 12.24 -9.68
N VAL A 443 28.17 11.81 -9.77
CA VAL A 443 27.48 10.93 -8.83
C VAL A 443 26.86 9.77 -9.59
N LEU A 444 26.51 8.69 -8.88
CA LEU A 444 25.65 7.66 -9.46
C LEU A 444 24.32 8.26 -9.88
N ALA A 445 23.80 7.83 -11.02
CA ALA A 445 22.45 8.21 -11.43
C ALA A 445 21.43 7.66 -10.42
N PRO A 446 20.42 8.46 -10.00
CA PRO A 446 19.50 8.10 -8.93
C PRO A 446 18.61 6.89 -9.25
N ASP A 447 18.45 6.58 -10.53
CA ASP A 447 17.72 5.47 -11.12
C ASP A 447 18.58 4.23 -11.41
N ALA A 448 19.91 4.33 -11.30
CA ALA A 448 20.82 3.21 -11.46
C ALA A 448 20.96 2.41 -10.17
N ARG A 449 21.05 1.08 -10.30
CA ARG A 449 21.27 0.16 -9.18
C ARG A 449 22.48 -0.70 -9.49
N LEU A 450 23.38 -0.80 -8.52
CA LEU A 450 24.65 -1.52 -8.67
C LEU A 450 24.63 -2.74 -7.76
N ILE A 451 24.91 -3.91 -8.30
CA ILE A 451 24.84 -5.19 -7.59
C ILE A 451 26.18 -5.90 -7.74
N ASP A 452 26.84 -6.20 -6.61
CA ASP A 452 28.02 -7.05 -6.62
C ASP A 452 27.59 -8.51 -6.66
N VAL A 453 28.09 -9.27 -7.62
CA VAL A 453 27.76 -10.69 -7.82
C VAL A 453 29.00 -11.56 -7.83
N ALA A 454 28.93 -12.70 -7.14
CA ALA A 454 29.98 -13.69 -7.17
C ALA A 454 30.09 -14.35 -8.55
N GLN A 455 31.29 -14.81 -8.90
CA GLN A 455 31.57 -15.43 -10.20
C GLN A 455 30.66 -16.63 -10.54
N PRO A 456 30.27 -17.52 -9.60
CA PRO A 456 29.35 -18.61 -9.88
C PRO A 456 27.98 -18.11 -10.39
N LEU A 457 27.45 -17.03 -9.81
CA LEU A 457 26.17 -16.46 -10.22
C LEU A 457 26.23 -15.89 -11.64
N LYS A 458 27.34 -15.27 -12.04
CA LYS A 458 27.50 -14.79 -13.43
C LYS A 458 27.29 -15.89 -14.46
N LYS A 459 27.84 -17.07 -14.19
CA LYS A 459 27.68 -18.24 -15.06
C LYS A 459 26.22 -18.68 -15.12
N GLN A 460 25.52 -18.70 -13.98
CA GLN A 460 24.09 -19.02 -13.92
C GLN A 460 23.22 -17.99 -14.65
N LEU A 461 23.61 -16.72 -14.64
CA LEU A 461 22.96 -15.64 -15.40
C LEU A 461 23.28 -15.69 -16.91
N GLY A 462 24.19 -16.56 -17.36
CA GLY A 462 24.62 -16.62 -18.75
C GLY A 462 25.49 -15.45 -19.20
N LEU A 463 26.06 -14.69 -18.26
CA LEU A 463 26.90 -13.52 -18.55
C LEU A 463 28.35 -13.90 -18.91
N THR A 464 28.76 -15.14 -18.68
CA THR A 464 30.07 -15.65 -19.09
C THR A 464 30.00 -17.12 -19.48
N GLU A 465 30.60 -17.47 -20.62
CA GLU A 465 30.69 -18.85 -21.09
C GLU A 465 31.91 -19.61 -20.52
N LEU A 466 32.88 -18.88 -19.96
CA LEU A 466 34.15 -19.44 -19.51
C LEU A 466 34.14 -19.77 -18.02
N SER A 467 34.70 -20.92 -17.66
CA SER A 467 34.98 -21.27 -16.26
C SER A 467 36.06 -20.34 -15.72
N LEU A 468 35.64 -19.31 -14.99
CA LEU A 468 36.53 -18.34 -14.34
C LEU A 468 37.05 -18.89 -13.00
N PRO A 469 38.29 -18.55 -12.59
CA PRO A 469 38.80 -18.89 -11.27
C PRO A 469 37.89 -18.34 -10.16
N ALA A 470 37.62 -19.15 -9.14
CA ALA A 470 36.77 -18.76 -8.00
C ALA A 470 37.30 -17.55 -7.20
N ASN A 471 38.60 -17.23 -7.34
CA ASN A 471 39.27 -16.16 -6.59
C ASN A 471 39.22 -14.79 -7.27
N LEU A 472 38.49 -14.64 -8.38
CA LEU A 472 38.30 -13.32 -8.98
C LEU A 472 37.38 -12.45 -8.11
N PRO A 473 37.59 -11.12 -8.09
CA PRO A 473 36.70 -10.22 -7.38
C PRO A 473 35.27 -10.35 -7.90
N PRO A 474 34.24 -10.04 -7.08
CA PRO A 474 32.86 -9.96 -7.54
C PRO A 474 32.73 -9.05 -8.77
N ALA A 475 31.94 -9.48 -9.75
CA ALA A 475 31.57 -8.61 -10.85
C ALA A 475 30.55 -7.58 -10.37
N LEU A 476 30.55 -6.40 -11.00
CA LEU A 476 29.54 -5.39 -10.73
C LEU A 476 28.53 -5.40 -11.88
N LEU A 477 27.27 -5.67 -11.56
CA LEU A 477 26.16 -5.51 -12.47
C LEU A 477 25.50 -4.15 -12.24
N ALA A 478 25.08 -3.50 -13.32
CA ALA A 478 24.24 -2.32 -13.30
C ALA A 478 22.84 -2.66 -13.82
N VAL A 479 21.82 -2.29 -13.05
CA VAL A 479 20.40 -2.40 -13.40
C VAL A 479 19.81 -1.00 -13.52
N ARG A 480 19.09 -0.75 -14.61
CA ARG A 480 18.37 0.52 -14.84
C ARG A 480 17.21 0.33 -15.82
N ARG A 481 16.35 1.35 -15.93
CA ARG A 481 15.47 1.50 -17.10
C ARG A 481 16.06 2.47 -18.12
N ASP A 482 15.85 2.19 -19.38
CA ASP A 482 16.13 3.12 -20.47
C ASP A 482 14.95 4.08 -20.72
N ALA A 483 15.09 4.96 -21.72
CA ALA A 483 14.05 5.91 -22.08
C ALA A 483 12.76 5.26 -22.64
N SER A 484 12.82 3.99 -23.09
CA SER A 484 11.67 3.22 -23.53
C SER A 484 10.95 2.49 -22.39
N GLY A 485 11.55 2.49 -21.19
CA GLY A 485 11.07 1.77 -20.01
C GLY A 485 11.57 0.32 -19.93
N GLN A 486 12.38 -0.13 -20.89
CA GLN A 486 13.00 -1.45 -20.85
C GLN A 486 14.07 -1.51 -19.76
N VAL A 487 14.13 -2.64 -19.06
CA VAL A 487 15.12 -2.89 -18.03
C VAL A 487 16.40 -3.41 -18.67
N LEU A 488 17.51 -2.74 -18.39
CA LEU A 488 18.85 -3.13 -18.82
C LEU A 488 19.60 -3.71 -17.63
N LEU A 489 20.20 -4.87 -17.83
CA LEU A 489 21.16 -5.51 -16.93
C LEU A 489 22.50 -5.57 -17.67
N SER A 490 23.52 -4.90 -17.15
CA SER A 490 24.83 -4.81 -17.80
C SER A 490 25.95 -5.15 -16.83
N GLU A 491 26.89 -5.98 -17.28
CA GLU A 491 28.14 -6.18 -16.55
C GLU A 491 29.07 -4.98 -16.78
N CYS A 492 29.68 -4.48 -15.70
CA CYS A 492 30.68 -3.42 -15.78
C CYS A 492 32.09 -4.00 -15.85
N ASP A 493 32.90 -3.49 -16.78
CA ASP A 493 34.32 -3.78 -16.84
C ASP A 493 35.05 -3.39 -15.54
N PRO A 494 36.20 -4.01 -15.20
CA PRO A 494 36.87 -3.80 -13.91
C PRO A 494 37.19 -2.33 -13.58
N GLY A 495 37.57 -1.52 -14.58
CA GLY A 495 37.85 -0.09 -14.42
C GLY A 495 36.59 0.70 -14.06
N PRO A 496 35.57 0.73 -14.94
CA PRO A 496 34.25 1.30 -14.63
C PRO A 496 33.63 0.79 -13.33
N ALA A 497 33.76 -0.50 -13.01
CA ALA A 497 33.24 -1.07 -11.78
C ALA A 497 33.90 -0.48 -10.52
N ALA A 498 35.21 -0.28 -10.52
CA ALA A 498 35.91 0.37 -9.42
C ALA A 498 35.46 1.84 -9.24
N ALA A 499 35.29 2.57 -10.34
CA ALA A 499 34.77 3.93 -10.32
C ALA A 499 33.33 4.01 -9.76
N LEU A 500 32.44 3.13 -10.23
CA LEU A 500 31.05 3.07 -9.76
C LEU A 500 30.94 2.70 -8.28
N ARG A 501 31.78 1.79 -7.78
CA ARG A 501 31.86 1.48 -6.34
C ARG A 501 32.30 2.71 -5.53
N ARG A 502 33.29 3.46 -6.01
CA ARG A 502 33.71 4.71 -5.37
C ARG A 502 32.58 5.75 -5.33
N LEU A 503 31.78 5.84 -6.38
CA LEU A 503 30.64 6.77 -6.41
C LEU A 503 29.50 6.40 -5.46
N ARG A 504 29.47 5.17 -4.91
CA ARG A 504 28.57 4.83 -3.79
C ARG A 504 28.94 5.59 -2.50
N GLU A 505 30.20 6.00 -2.36
CA GLU A 505 30.72 6.71 -1.18
C GLU A 505 30.52 8.23 -1.27
N GLY A 506 30.29 8.76 -2.47
CA GLY A 506 30.05 10.17 -2.71
C GLY A 506 30.48 10.65 -4.09
N ALA A 507 30.36 11.95 -4.32
CA ALA A 507 30.74 12.56 -5.60
C ALA A 507 32.26 12.53 -5.82
N ALA A 508 32.69 12.33 -7.07
CA ALA A 508 34.09 12.32 -7.44
C ALA A 508 34.32 12.91 -8.84
N ASP A 509 35.50 13.50 -9.09
CA ASP A 509 35.90 13.92 -10.43
C ASP A 509 36.52 12.76 -11.25
N GLN A 510 36.71 12.96 -12.56
CA GLN A 510 37.25 11.93 -13.46
C GLN A 510 38.61 11.38 -13.01
N ALA A 511 39.51 12.25 -12.52
CA ALA A 511 40.83 11.84 -12.08
C ALA A 511 40.76 10.96 -10.83
N GLN A 512 39.86 11.28 -9.90
CA GLN A 512 39.56 10.46 -8.72
C GLN A 512 38.93 9.12 -9.10
N LEU A 513 38.10 9.08 -10.14
CA LEU A 513 37.50 7.84 -10.64
C LEU A 513 38.50 6.95 -11.38
N GLY A 514 39.63 7.50 -11.83
CA GLY A 514 40.64 6.74 -12.58
C GLY A 514 40.14 6.28 -13.95
N LEU A 515 39.22 7.02 -14.56
CA LEU A 515 38.63 6.73 -15.86
C LEU A 515 39.32 7.55 -16.96
N ASP A 516 39.60 6.92 -18.10
CA ASP A 516 39.88 7.65 -19.33
C ASP A 516 38.60 8.25 -19.93
N ASP A 517 38.76 9.04 -20.99
CA ASP A 517 37.64 9.74 -21.63
C ASP A 517 36.62 8.76 -22.24
N GLU A 518 37.07 7.61 -22.73
CA GLU A 518 36.22 6.58 -23.36
C GLU A 518 35.33 5.90 -22.31
N HIS A 519 35.90 5.42 -21.21
CA HIS A 519 35.14 4.80 -20.12
C HIS A 519 34.21 5.81 -19.43
N LEU A 520 34.65 7.06 -19.26
CA LEU A 520 33.80 8.11 -18.71
C LEU A 520 32.58 8.35 -19.62
N GLN A 521 32.83 8.51 -20.92
CA GLN A 521 31.77 8.74 -21.90
C GLN A 521 30.81 7.54 -21.96
N ALA A 522 31.31 6.31 -21.93
CA ALA A 522 30.47 5.10 -21.91
C ALA A 522 29.55 5.05 -20.67
N LEU A 523 30.05 5.42 -19.49
CA LEU A 523 29.22 5.48 -18.27
C LEU A 523 28.15 6.57 -18.34
N ILE A 524 28.43 7.71 -18.98
CA ILE A 524 27.47 8.80 -19.19
C ILE A 524 26.41 8.40 -20.23
N GLU A 525 26.81 7.77 -21.34
CA GLU A 525 25.90 7.28 -22.38
C GLU A 525 24.98 6.17 -21.87
N ALA A 526 25.52 5.27 -21.04
CA ALA A 526 24.74 4.28 -20.28
C ALA A 526 23.92 4.93 -19.14
N CYS A 527 24.05 6.24 -18.94
CA CYS A 527 23.39 7.04 -17.91
C CYS A 527 23.63 6.52 -16.49
N LEU A 528 24.72 5.78 -16.24
CA LEU A 528 25.03 5.19 -14.93
C LEU A 528 25.60 6.22 -13.94
N ILE A 529 26.19 7.29 -14.48
CA ILE A 529 26.69 8.43 -13.72
C ILE A 529 26.13 9.72 -14.31
N THR A 530 26.04 10.75 -13.49
CA THR A 530 25.63 12.09 -13.91
C THR A 530 26.44 13.16 -13.16
N PRO A 531 26.81 14.27 -13.81
CA PRO A 531 27.35 15.44 -13.14
C PRO A 531 26.46 15.91 -11.97
N THR A 532 27.09 16.15 -10.82
CA THR A 532 26.48 16.74 -9.61
C THR A 532 25.69 18.02 -9.88
N ARG A 533 26.12 18.83 -10.86
CA ARG A 533 25.43 20.08 -11.21
C ARG A 533 24.09 19.87 -11.91
N TRP A 534 23.81 18.64 -12.35
CA TRP A 534 22.54 18.27 -12.99
C TRP A 534 21.57 17.60 -12.00
N THR A 535 22.05 17.23 -10.81
CA THR A 535 21.26 16.74 -9.67
C THR A 535 21.08 17.89 -8.68
N VAL A 536 19.88 18.46 -8.55
CA VAL A 536 19.62 19.64 -7.68
C VAL A 536 19.33 19.22 -6.24
#